data_AF-A0A954YJY7-F1
#
_entry.id   AF-A0A954YJY7-F1
#
_cell.length_a   1.000
_cell.length_b   1.000
_cell.length_c   1.000
_cell.angle_alpha   90.00
_cell.angle_beta   90.00
_cell.angle_gamma   90.00
#
_symmetry.space_group_name_H-M   'P 1'
#
loop_
_entity.id
_entity.type
_entity.pdbx_description
1 polymer ?
#
loop_
_entity_poly.entity_id
_entity_poly.type
_entity_poly.pdbx_seq_one_letter_code
_entity_poly.pdbx_strand_id
1 'polypeptide(L)'
;MQLPILNNRPAPGQTADALATLPIVQGDAGRLRHLPMSAAEMRDCGWDEVDVVFVTGDAYIDHPSFAMAILSRVLEAAGFRVAILSQPDWQSCDAWRTFGRPRLFFAISAGNMDSMINHYTANRKVRNSDAYSPGGRIGLRPDRATLAYCQRAREAYKGVPVIAGGVEASLRRLAHYDYWSEKVRRSILLDCKADLLVYGMGEDAIVEIARRLAAGESVRDLRDMRGVAYALGASETPPDDALAIPSFEQVRDDKPAFAEATRLIHNE
;
A
#
# COMPACT_ATOMS: atom_id res chain seq x y z
N MET A 1 15.20 27.09 7.89
CA MET A 1 16.39 26.52 7.25
C MET A 1 16.09 26.47 5.76
N GLN A 2 16.72 27.32 4.95
CA GLN A 2 16.46 27.41 3.52
C GLN A 2 17.29 26.33 2.82
N LEU A 3 16.64 25.32 2.24
CA LEU A 3 17.37 24.30 1.48
C LEU A 3 17.87 24.93 0.16
N PRO A 4 19.16 24.75 -0.20
CA PRO A 4 19.69 25.32 -1.43
C PRO A 4 19.06 24.62 -2.64
N ILE A 5 18.51 25.41 -3.57
CA ILE A 5 18.11 24.91 -4.88
C ILE A 5 19.39 24.66 -5.67
N LEU A 6 19.75 23.39 -5.86
CA LEU A 6 20.88 22.99 -6.69
C LEU A 6 20.50 23.19 -8.17
N ASN A 7 20.87 24.34 -8.72
CA ASN A 7 20.69 24.64 -10.12
C ASN A 7 21.82 23.97 -10.94
N ASN A 8 21.68 22.68 -11.23
CA ASN A 8 22.75 21.91 -11.87
C ASN A 8 22.21 21.08 -13.04
N ARG A 9 22.15 21.69 -14.23
CA ARG A 9 21.99 20.93 -15.48
C ARG A 9 23.35 20.32 -15.84
N PRO A 10 23.49 18.98 -15.90
CA PRO A 10 24.75 18.36 -16.34
C PRO A 10 25.03 18.73 -17.81
N ALA A 11 26.31 18.86 -18.15
CA ALA A 11 26.73 19.04 -19.54
C ALA A 11 26.40 17.78 -20.36
N PRO A 12 26.16 17.90 -21.68
CA PRO A 12 25.84 16.75 -22.53
C PRO A 12 26.93 15.68 -22.45
N GLY A 13 26.56 14.45 -22.04
CA GLY A 13 27.46 13.29 -21.97
C GLY A 13 27.93 12.89 -20.57
N GLN A 14 27.59 13.63 -19.51
CA GLN A 14 27.87 13.23 -18.13
C GLN A 14 26.62 12.63 -17.47
N THR A 15 26.69 11.38 -17.05
CA THR A 15 25.72 10.82 -16.09
C THR A 15 25.89 11.54 -14.76
N ALA A 16 24.79 12.00 -14.18
CA ALA A 16 24.77 12.71 -12.90
C ALA A 16 25.18 11.76 -11.75
N ASP A 17 26.48 11.52 -11.59
CA ASP A 17 27.05 10.56 -10.62
C ASP A 17 27.40 11.20 -9.26
N ALA A 18 26.85 12.39 -8.99
CA ALA A 18 27.06 13.05 -7.70
C ALA A 18 26.44 12.26 -6.54
N LEU A 19 25.37 11.48 -6.80
CA LEU A 19 24.73 10.62 -5.79
C LEU A 19 25.66 9.51 -5.29
N ALA A 20 26.54 8.97 -6.13
CA ALA A 20 27.51 7.94 -5.72
C ALA A 20 28.63 8.50 -4.81
N THR A 21 28.82 9.82 -4.81
CA THR A 21 29.86 10.51 -4.01
C THR A 21 29.35 11.04 -2.68
N LEU A 22 28.05 10.96 -2.41
CA LEU A 22 27.51 11.40 -1.13
C LEU A 22 27.97 10.45 -0.01
N PRO A 23 28.40 10.99 1.14
CA PRO A 23 28.79 10.16 2.27
C PRO A 23 27.60 9.30 2.70
N ILE A 24 27.79 7.97 2.68
CA ILE A 24 26.83 7.04 3.27
C ILE A 24 26.85 7.31 4.77
N VAL A 25 25.78 7.91 5.29
CA VAL A 25 25.58 8.04 6.73
C VAL A 25 25.49 6.62 7.29
N GLN A 26 26.52 6.19 8.01
CA GLN A 26 26.51 4.90 8.69
C GLN A 26 25.40 4.94 9.75
N GLY A 27 24.44 4.04 9.62
CA GLY A 27 23.26 3.97 10.48
C GLY A 27 23.63 3.66 11.94
N ASP A 28 22.77 4.13 12.84
CA ASP A 28 22.85 3.97 14.28
C ASP A 28 22.93 2.48 14.70
N ALA A 29 23.65 2.17 15.78
CA ALA A 29 24.05 0.81 16.19
C ALA A 29 22.89 -0.12 16.65
N GLY A 30 21.64 0.27 16.42
CA GLY A 30 20.44 -0.52 16.71
C GLY A 30 19.46 -0.66 15.54
N ARG A 31 19.74 -0.08 14.36
CA ARG A 31 18.84 -0.13 13.21
C ARG A 31 19.20 -1.29 12.29
N LEU A 32 18.20 -2.08 11.86
CA LEU A 32 18.46 -3.17 10.92
C LEU A 32 18.98 -2.62 9.59
N ARG A 33 20.02 -3.24 9.03
CA ARG A 33 20.55 -2.83 7.72
C ARG A 33 19.51 -2.97 6.60
N HIS A 34 18.64 -3.97 6.70
CA HIS A 34 17.44 -4.18 5.89
C HIS A 34 16.41 -4.92 6.75
N LEU A 35 15.12 -4.75 6.46
CA LEU A 35 14.07 -5.51 7.15
C LEU A 35 14.03 -6.96 6.63
N PRO A 36 13.65 -7.94 7.48
CA PRO A 36 13.64 -9.35 7.08
C PRO A 36 12.63 -9.61 5.96
N MET A 37 13.07 -10.38 4.96
CA MET A 37 12.24 -10.88 3.85
C MET A 37 11.97 -12.37 3.94
N SER A 38 12.61 -13.06 4.88
CA SER A 38 12.48 -14.49 5.12
C SER A 38 12.34 -14.82 6.60
N ALA A 39 11.79 -16.00 6.90
CA ALA A 39 11.71 -16.50 8.27
C ALA A 39 13.10 -16.66 8.92
N ALA A 40 14.13 -16.93 8.12
CA ALA A 40 15.51 -17.05 8.62
C ALA A 40 16.04 -15.68 9.06
N GLU A 41 15.95 -14.66 8.20
CA GLU A 41 16.37 -13.30 8.55
C GLU A 41 15.58 -12.74 9.75
N MET A 42 14.28 -13.08 9.86
CA MET A 42 13.46 -12.71 11.02
C MET A 42 14.03 -13.32 12.32
N ARG A 43 14.42 -14.61 12.29
CA ARG A 43 15.06 -15.27 13.43
C ARG A 43 16.47 -14.74 13.71
N ASP A 44 17.21 -14.34 12.68
CA ASP A 44 18.53 -13.71 12.84
C ASP A 44 18.42 -12.34 13.54
N CYS A 45 17.26 -11.68 13.42
CA CYS A 45 16.92 -10.48 14.21
C CYS A 45 16.52 -10.82 15.67
N GLY A 46 16.48 -12.09 16.05
CA GLY A 46 16.01 -12.56 17.36
C GLY A 46 14.49 -12.49 17.53
N TRP A 47 13.73 -12.47 16.44
CA TRP A 47 12.27 -12.35 16.48
C TRP A 47 11.59 -13.70 16.24
N ASP A 48 10.72 -14.09 17.17
CA ASP A 48 9.84 -15.27 17.01
C ASP A 48 8.54 -14.93 16.26
N GLU A 49 8.16 -13.66 16.23
CA GLU A 49 6.99 -13.12 15.53
C GLU A 49 7.23 -11.67 15.10
N VAL A 50 6.40 -11.18 14.18
CA VAL A 50 6.38 -9.77 13.74
C VAL A 50 5.06 -9.09 14.09
N ASP A 51 5.11 -7.77 14.28
CA ASP A 51 3.93 -6.96 14.53
C ASP A 51 3.16 -6.74 13.23
N VAL A 52 3.88 -6.46 12.14
CA VAL A 52 3.31 -6.16 10.82
C VAL A 52 4.02 -6.96 9.74
N VAL A 53 3.25 -7.59 8.86
CA VAL A 53 3.76 -8.10 7.58
C VAL A 53 3.35 -7.12 6.49
N PHE A 54 4.33 -6.46 5.89
CA PHE A 54 4.12 -5.52 4.79
C PHE A 54 4.23 -6.27 3.46
N VAL A 55 3.11 -6.44 2.78
CA VAL A 55 3.00 -7.10 1.49
C VAL A 55 3.04 -6.07 0.38
N THR A 56 3.98 -6.22 -0.55
CA THR A 56 4.16 -5.29 -1.67
C THR A 56 4.23 -6.02 -3.00
N GLY A 57 3.68 -5.39 -4.04
CA GLY A 57 3.82 -5.87 -5.42
C GLY A 57 5.18 -5.57 -6.03
N ASP A 58 6.03 -4.75 -5.42
CA ASP A 58 7.38 -4.46 -5.93
C ASP A 58 8.45 -5.36 -5.30
N ALA A 59 9.61 -5.43 -5.94
CA ALA A 59 10.85 -5.85 -5.30
C ALA A 59 11.12 -5.00 -4.04
N TYR A 60 11.62 -5.62 -2.97
CA TYR A 60 12.08 -4.85 -1.82
C TYR A 60 13.42 -4.20 -2.14
N ILE A 61 13.38 -2.87 -2.24
CA ILE A 61 14.56 -2.01 -2.29
C ILE A 61 14.42 -1.03 -1.14
N ASP A 62 15.31 -1.10 -0.17
CA ASP A 62 15.29 -0.26 1.03
C ASP A 62 15.80 1.15 0.71
N HIS A 63 15.05 1.87 -0.12
CA HIS A 63 15.39 3.20 -0.62
C HIS A 63 14.17 4.12 -0.52
N PRO A 64 14.32 5.41 -0.13
CA PRO A 64 13.19 6.33 0.08
C PRO A 64 12.38 6.65 -1.18
N SER A 65 12.82 6.24 -2.38
CA SER A 65 11.98 6.33 -3.58
C SER A 65 10.90 5.24 -3.64
N PHE A 66 10.90 4.30 -2.71
CA PHE A 66 9.95 3.20 -2.62
C PHE A 66 9.05 3.38 -1.40
N ALA A 67 7.73 3.43 -1.61
CA ALA A 67 6.77 3.71 -0.56
C ALA A 67 6.80 2.67 0.56
N MET A 68 6.93 1.37 0.24
CA MET A 68 7.00 0.33 1.27
C MET A 68 8.22 0.51 2.17
N ALA A 69 9.36 0.93 1.62
CA ALA A 69 10.59 1.15 2.39
C ALA A 69 10.43 2.31 3.37
N ILE A 70 9.80 3.42 2.95
CA ILE A 70 9.50 4.53 3.88
C ILE A 70 8.57 4.03 4.99
N LEU A 71 7.42 3.46 4.62
CA LEU A 71 6.37 3.11 5.59
C LEU A 71 6.84 2.04 6.58
N SER A 72 7.58 1.03 6.11
CA SER A 72 8.11 -0.01 6.98
C SER A 72 9.20 0.50 7.91
N ARG A 73 10.05 1.45 7.45
CA ARG A 73 11.08 2.07 8.29
C ARG A 73 10.51 3.07 9.30
N VAL A 74 9.41 3.75 8.96
CA VAL A 74 8.68 4.61 9.90
C VAL A 74 8.02 3.76 11.00
N LEU A 75 7.45 2.60 10.67
CA LEU A 75 6.99 1.62 11.66
C LEU A 75 8.12 1.06 12.53
N GLU A 76 9.25 0.67 11.93
CA GLU A 76 10.43 0.21 12.66
C GLU A 76 10.93 1.29 13.63
N ALA A 77 11.05 2.54 13.18
CA ALA A 77 11.45 3.66 14.01
C ALA A 77 10.46 3.95 15.16
N ALA A 78 9.20 3.57 15.00
CA ALA A 78 8.19 3.62 16.05
C ALA A 78 8.24 2.41 17.02
N GLY A 79 9.18 1.49 16.82
CA GLY A 79 9.43 0.33 17.69
C GLY A 79 8.71 -0.95 17.30
N PHE A 80 8.10 -1.01 16.10
CA PHE A 80 7.41 -2.20 15.63
C PHE A 80 8.33 -3.13 14.83
N ARG A 81 8.18 -4.44 15.03
CA ARG A 81 8.83 -5.49 14.24
C ARG A 81 8.10 -5.66 12.92
N VAL A 82 8.76 -5.35 11.81
CA VAL A 82 8.16 -5.38 10.47
C VAL A 82 8.94 -6.34 9.58
N ALA A 83 8.21 -7.23 8.90
CA ALA A 83 8.75 -8.05 7.82
C ALA A 83 8.18 -7.63 6.46
N ILE A 84 8.97 -7.82 5.40
CA ILE A 84 8.57 -7.46 4.03
C ILE A 84 8.28 -8.74 3.24
N LEU A 85 7.04 -8.87 2.77
CA LEU A 85 6.65 -9.90 1.80
C LEU A 85 6.58 -9.27 0.41
N SER A 86 7.69 -9.35 -0.32
CA SER A 86 7.85 -8.74 -1.65
C SER A 86 7.48 -9.72 -2.76
N GLN A 87 6.60 -9.29 -3.66
CA GLN A 87 6.17 -10.07 -4.83
C GLN A 87 5.81 -11.52 -4.51
N PRO A 88 4.97 -11.78 -3.48
CA PRO A 88 4.59 -13.15 -3.17
C PRO A 88 3.81 -13.75 -4.33
N ASP A 89 4.02 -15.05 -4.57
CA ASP A 89 3.13 -15.84 -5.41
C ASP A 89 1.72 -15.83 -4.79
N TRP A 90 0.75 -15.35 -5.57
CA TRP A 90 -0.64 -15.15 -5.15
C TRP A 90 -1.55 -16.31 -5.53
N GLN A 91 -1.03 -17.36 -6.16
CA GLN A 91 -1.82 -18.55 -6.53
C GLN A 91 -2.30 -19.32 -5.30
N SER A 92 -1.57 -19.26 -4.18
CA SER A 92 -1.99 -19.74 -2.86
C SER A 92 -1.74 -18.69 -1.76
N CYS A 93 -2.18 -18.98 -0.54
CA CYS A 93 -1.90 -18.14 0.64
C CYS A 93 -0.60 -18.52 1.38
N ASP A 94 0.18 -19.48 0.87
CA ASP A 94 1.33 -20.03 1.61
C ASP A 94 2.43 -18.98 1.85
N ALA A 95 2.66 -18.09 0.88
CA ALA A 95 3.62 -16.99 1.04
C ALA A 95 3.24 -16.03 2.19
N TRP A 96 1.95 -15.88 2.51
CA TRP A 96 1.51 -15.05 3.65
C TRP A 96 1.77 -15.71 5.00
N ARG A 97 2.15 -16.99 5.02
CA ARG A 97 2.52 -17.74 6.23
C ARG A 97 4.02 -17.71 6.52
N THR A 98 4.84 -17.12 5.64
CA THR A 98 6.31 -17.09 5.77
C THR A 98 6.79 -16.61 7.14
N PHE A 99 6.14 -15.61 7.72
CA PHE A 99 6.54 -15.01 9.01
C PHE A 99 5.64 -15.44 10.18
N GLY A 100 4.74 -16.40 9.97
CA GLY A 100 3.70 -16.71 10.93
C GLY A 100 2.56 -15.68 10.94
N ARG A 101 1.73 -15.72 11.99
CA ARG A 101 0.61 -14.79 12.18
C ARG A 101 1.18 -13.44 12.65
N PRO A 102 0.92 -12.31 11.95
CA PRO A 102 1.31 -11.01 12.46
C PRO A 102 0.53 -10.68 13.74
N ARG A 103 1.18 -10.06 14.72
CA ARG A 103 0.54 -9.68 15.99
C ARG A 103 -0.53 -8.60 15.78
N LEU A 104 -0.28 -7.64 14.88
CA LEU A 104 -1.17 -6.49 14.66
C LEU A 104 -1.96 -6.60 13.35
N PHE A 105 -1.29 -6.59 12.19
CA PHE A 105 -1.98 -6.55 10.90
C PHE A 105 -1.11 -6.93 9.69
N PHE A 106 -1.77 -7.20 8.57
CA PHE A 106 -1.15 -7.18 7.25
C PHE A 106 -1.29 -5.79 6.62
N ALA A 107 -0.18 -5.17 6.23
CA ALA A 107 -0.17 -3.95 5.42
C ALA A 107 -0.06 -4.34 3.94
N ILE A 108 -1.03 -3.97 3.10
CA ILE A 108 -1.10 -4.41 1.71
C ILE A 108 -0.96 -3.23 0.75
N SER A 109 -0.03 -3.33 -0.20
CA SER A 109 0.11 -2.40 -1.31
C SER A 109 0.43 -3.10 -2.63
N ALA A 110 -0.06 -2.57 -3.74
CA ALA A 110 0.33 -3.01 -5.09
C ALA A 110 1.77 -2.61 -5.48
N GLY A 111 2.41 -1.77 -4.67
CA GLY A 111 3.71 -1.17 -4.95
C GLY A 111 3.62 0.32 -5.26
N ASN A 112 4.69 0.87 -5.83
CA ASN A 112 4.85 2.28 -6.20
C ASN A 112 3.95 2.70 -7.37
N MET A 113 3.52 1.74 -8.19
CA MET A 113 2.65 1.95 -9.34
C MET A 113 1.45 1.02 -9.29
N ASP A 114 0.37 1.42 -9.97
CA ASP A 114 -0.79 0.58 -10.20
C ASP A 114 -0.38 -0.70 -10.96
N SER A 115 -0.87 -1.86 -10.49
CA SER A 115 -0.44 -3.15 -11.04
C SER A 115 -0.82 -3.35 -12.50
N MET A 116 -1.95 -2.79 -12.93
CA MET A 116 -2.36 -2.84 -14.34
C MET A 116 -1.43 -1.97 -15.20
N ILE A 117 -0.98 -0.82 -14.69
CA ILE A 117 -0.01 0.01 -15.40
C ILE A 117 1.35 -0.68 -15.43
N ASN A 118 1.75 -1.47 -14.44
CA ASN A 118 2.99 -2.25 -14.54
C ASN A 118 2.91 -3.32 -15.65
N HIS A 119 1.74 -3.97 -15.82
CA HIS A 119 1.57 -5.01 -16.84
C HIS A 119 1.25 -4.50 -18.25
N TYR A 120 0.54 -3.37 -18.40
CA TYR A 120 0.00 -2.95 -19.69
C TYR A 120 0.26 -1.48 -20.00
N THR A 121 0.68 -1.22 -21.23
CA THR A 121 0.78 0.14 -21.80
C THR A 121 -0.58 0.82 -21.85
N ALA A 122 -0.60 2.15 -22.03
CA ALA A 122 -1.85 2.91 -22.18
C ALA A 122 -2.75 2.37 -23.31
N ASN A 123 -2.15 1.79 -24.36
CA ASN A 123 -2.86 1.15 -25.47
C ASN A 123 -3.23 -0.33 -25.18
N ARG A 124 -3.27 -0.75 -23.91
CA ARG A 124 -3.60 -2.11 -23.44
C ARG A 124 -2.71 -3.22 -23.98
N LYS A 125 -1.51 -2.91 -24.49
CA LYS A 125 -0.50 -3.92 -24.85
C LYS A 125 0.28 -4.34 -23.63
N VAL A 126 0.53 -5.65 -23.48
CA VAL A 126 1.40 -6.20 -22.44
C VAL A 126 2.80 -5.60 -22.56
N ARG A 127 3.39 -5.19 -21.43
CA ARG A 127 4.78 -4.77 -21.34
C ARG A 127 5.70 -5.98 -21.33
N ASN A 128 6.88 -5.85 -21.92
CA ASN A 128 7.90 -6.89 -21.95
C ASN A 128 8.82 -6.88 -20.71
N SER A 129 8.63 -5.89 -19.82
CA SER A 129 9.44 -5.71 -18.62
C SER A 129 8.64 -4.99 -17.53
N ASP A 130 8.89 -5.33 -16.27
CA ASP A 130 8.39 -4.61 -15.10
C ASP A 130 9.55 -3.90 -14.38
N ALA A 131 9.52 -2.57 -14.34
CA ALA A 131 10.59 -1.73 -13.79
C ALA A 131 10.80 -1.92 -12.28
N TYR A 132 9.81 -2.46 -11.57
CA TYR A 132 9.86 -2.69 -10.13
C TYR A 132 10.03 -4.16 -9.76
N SER A 133 10.32 -5.02 -10.74
CA SER A 133 10.57 -6.44 -10.55
C SER A 133 12.05 -6.78 -10.67
N PRO A 134 12.58 -7.75 -9.90
CA PRO A 134 13.98 -8.16 -10.00
C PRO A 134 14.34 -8.60 -11.43
N GLY A 135 15.37 -7.98 -11.99
CA GLY A 135 15.83 -8.24 -13.35
C GLY A 135 14.84 -7.84 -14.45
N GLY A 136 13.86 -6.98 -14.15
CA GLY A 136 12.83 -6.57 -15.10
C GLY A 136 11.79 -7.65 -15.41
N ARG A 137 11.77 -8.76 -14.66
CA ARG A 137 10.92 -9.92 -14.95
C ARG A 137 9.44 -9.57 -14.85
N ILE A 138 8.66 -10.00 -15.83
CA ILE A 138 7.21 -9.87 -15.82
C ILE A 138 6.54 -11.02 -15.06
N GLY A 139 5.29 -10.84 -14.66
CA GLY A 139 4.48 -11.90 -14.05
C GLY A 139 4.82 -12.22 -12.59
N LEU A 140 5.49 -11.30 -11.88
CA LEU A 140 5.80 -11.45 -10.45
C LEU A 140 4.76 -10.82 -9.51
N ARG A 141 3.71 -10.21 -10.07
CA ARG A 141 2.54 -9.71 -9.34
C ARG A 141 1.27 -10.00 -10.14
N PRO A 142 0.09 -10.04 -9.50
CA PRO A 142 -1.19 -10.14 -10.22
C PRO A 142 -1.62 -8.80 -10.83
N ASP A 143 -2.53 -8.88 -11.80
CA ASP A 143 -3.42 -7.77 -12.13
C ASP A 143 -4.30 -7.43 -10.92
N ARG A 144 -4.44 -6.13 -10.62
CA ARG A 144 -5.13 -5.61 -9.44
C ARG A 144 -4.59 -6.22 -8.15
N ALA A 145 -3.27 -6.11 -7.98
CA ALA A 145 -2.52 -6.78 -6.92
C ALA A 145 -3.12 -6.61 -5.52
N THR A 146 -3.61 -5.41 -5.17
CA THR A 146 -4.26 -5.12 -3.88
C THR A 146 -5.41 -6.08 -3.59
N LEU A 147 -6.22 -6.40 -4.60
CA LEU A 147 -7.35 -7.32 -4.49
C LEU A 147 -6.88 -8.72 -4.08
N ALA A 148 -5.97 -9.29 -4.88
CA ALA A 148 -5.46 -10.64 -4.66
C ALA A 148 -4.73 -10.73 -3.31
N TYR A 149 -3.88 -9.75 -3.00
CA TYR A 149 -3.08 -9.76 -1.78
C TYR A 149 -3.93 -9.63 -0.51
N CYS A 150 -4.98 -8.81 -0.52
CA CYS A 150 -5.92 -8.76 0.61
C CYS A 150 -6.63 -10.10 0.81
N GLN A 151 -7.07 -10.75 -0.27
CA GLN A 151 -7.73 -12.05 -0.20
C GLN A 151 -6.81 -13.13 0.34
N ARG A 152 -5.56 -13.19 -0.14
CA ARG A 152 -4.54 -14.13 0.36
C ARG A 152 -4.18 -13.90 1.82
N ALA A 153 -4.08 -12.65 2.27
CA ALA A 153 -3.87 -12.33 3.69
C ALA A 153 -5.00 -12.87 4.58
N ARG A 154 -6.26 -12.67 4.17
CA ARG A 154 -7.42 -13.20 4.90
C ARG A 154 -7.50 -14.72 4.89
N GLU A 155 -7.10 -15.35 3.78
CA GLU A 155 -7.05 -16.80 3.66
C GLU A 155 -5.96 -17.42 4.55
N ALA A 156 -4.79 -16.78 4.64
CA ALA A 156 -3.69 -17.24 5.48
C ALA A 156 -4.03 -17.20 6.97
N TYR A 157 -4.60 -16.09 7.45
CA TYR A 157 -4.95 -15.92 8.87
C TYR A 157 -6.27 -15.17 9.05
N LYS A 158 -7.33 -15.93 9.36
CA LYS A 158 -8.62 -15.36 9.74
C LYS A 158 -8.50 -14.46 10.97
N GLY A 159 -9.19 -13.31 10.91
CA GLY A 159 -9.27 -12.35 12.01
C GLY A 159 -8.02 -11.51 12.24
N VAL A 160 -6.97 -11.64 11.41
CA VAL A 160 -5.90 -10.63 11.37
C VAL A 160 -6.43 -9.43 10.57
N PRO A 161 -6.36 -8.21 11.09
CA PRO A 161 -6.67 -7.01 10.33
C PRO A 161 -5.88 -6.91 9.02
N VAL A 162 -6.55 -6.48 7.96
CA VAL A 162 -5.96 -6.19 6.65
C VAL A 162 -6.11 -4.71 6.36
N ILE A 163 -4.98 -4.00 6.27
CA ILE A 163 -4.92 -2.56 6.03
C ILE A 163 -4.35 -2.36 4.61
N ALA A 164 -5.18 -1.84 3.70
CA ALA A 164 -4.77 -1.59 2.31
C ALA A 164 -4.33 -0.14 2.11
N GLY A 165 -3.38 0.09 1.20
CA GLY A 165 -2.93 1.44 0.87
C GLY A 165 -2.13 1.51 -0.42
N GLY A 166 -1.57 2.69 -0.68
CA GLY A 166 -0.83 3.00 -1.89
C GLY A 166 -1.73 3.39 -3.06
N VAL A 167 -1.08 3.80 -4.16
CA VAL A 167 -1.73 4.42 -5.33
C VAL A 167 -2.93 3.61 -5.83
N GLU A 168 -2.78 2.29 -5.93
CA GLU A 168 -3.83 1.42 -6.43
C GLU A 168 -5.09 1.41 -5.56
N ALA A 169 -4.93 1.38 -4.24
CA ALA A 169 -6.04 1.36 -3.30
C ALA A 169 -6.67 2.77 -3.19
N SER A 170 -5.85 3.79 -2.96
CA SER A 170 -6.28 5.16 -2.69
C SER A 170 -7.09 5.78 -3.83
N LEU A 171 -6.69 5.52 -5.09
CA LEU A 171 -7.41 5.99 -6.27
C LEU A 171 -8.73 5.25 -6.52
N ARG A 172 -8.91 4.06 -5.91
CA ARG A 172 -10.09 3.20 -6.06
C ARG A 172 -10.94 3.12 -4.80
N ARG A 173 -10.70 4.02 -3.83
CA ARG A 173 -11.36 4.01 -2.50
C ARG A 173 -12.87 4.30 -2.58
N LEU A 174 -13.32 4.99 -3.63
CA LEU A 174 -14.72 5.27 -3.94
C LEU A 174 -15.08 4.73 -5.33
N ALA A 175 -16.32 4.95 -5.75
CA ALA A 175 -16.74 4.64 -7.12
C ALA A 175 -15.84 5.39 -8.12
N HIS A 176 -15.33 4.68 -9.13
CA HIS A 176 -14.32 5.21 -10.05
C HIS A 176 -14.52 4.64 -11.45
N TYR A 177 -14.12 5.41 -12.47
CA TYR A 177 -14.04 4.91 -13.83
C TYR A 177 -12.79 4.04 -13.99
N ASP A 178 -12.99 2.78 -14.37
CA ASP A 178 -11.91 1.85 -14.63
C ASP A 178 -11.61 1.79 -16.12
N TYR A 179 -10.50 2.42 -16.52
CA TYR A 179 -10.05 2.47 -17.91
C TYR A 179 -9.87 1.10 -18.56
N TRP A 180 -9.51 0.08 -17.78
CA TRP A 180 -9.24 -1.27 -18.30
C TRP A 180 -10.50 -2.02 -18.72
N SER A 181 -11.61 -1.82 -18.00
CA SER A 181 -12.89 -2.46 -18.29
C SER A 181 -13.92 -1.51 -18.91
N GLU A 182 -13.59 -0.22 -19.07
CA GLU A 182 -14.46 0.84 -19.59
C GLU A 182 -15.77 0.99 -18.81
N LYS A 183 -15.72 0.74 -17.50
CA LYS A 183 -16.88 0.73 -16.61
C LYS A 183 -16.64 1.55 -15.37
N VAL A 184 -17.71 2.11 -14.82
CA VAL A 184 -17.70 2.60 -13.44
C VAL A 184 -17.72 1.39 -12.51
N ARG A 185 -16.73 1.30 -11.63
CA ARG A 185 -16.64 0.26 -10.60
C ARG A 185 -16.91 0.88 -9.24
N ARG A 186 -17.50 0.08 -8.35
CA ARG A 186 -17.64 0.41 -6.93
C ARG A 186 -16.26 0.47 -6.24
N SER A 187 -16.25 0.94 -4.99
CA SER A 187 -15.04 0.98 -4.17
C SER A 187 -14.32 -0.38 -4.13
N ILE A 188 -12.99 -0.34 -4.22
CA ILE A 188 -12.13 -1.52 -4.07
C ILE A 188 -12.35 -2.23 -2.72
N LEU A 189 -12.72 -1.50 -1.67
CA LEU A 189 -12.99 -2.05 -0.33
C LEU A 189 -14.06 -3.15 -0.35
N LEU A 190 -15.05 -3.03 -1.23
CA LEU A 190 -16.13 -4.02 -1.34
C LEU A 190 -15.68 -5.32 -2.01
N ASP A 191 -14.65 -5.24 -2.87
CA ASP A 191 -14.12 -6.39 -3.60
C ASP A 191 -12.94 -7.05 -2.85
N CYS A 192 -12.00 -6.25 -2.33
CA CYS A 192 -10.81 -6.75 -1.60
C CYS A 192 -11.10 -7.07 -0.15
N LYS A 193 -12.18 -6.52 0.40
CA LYS A 193 -12.57 -6.65 1.79
C LYS A 193 -11.43 -6.26 2.74
N ALA A 194 -10.63 -5.24 2.48
CA ALA A 194 -9.72 -4.73 3.51
C ALA A 194 -10.56 -4.17 4.69
N ASP A 195 -10.03 -4.26 5.91
CA ASP A 195 -10.72 -3.71 7.09
C ASP A 195 -10.66 -2.18 7.09
N LEU A 196 -9.50 -1.62 6.72
CA LEU A 196 -9.29 -0.20 6.49
C LEU A 196 -8.50 0.01 5.19
N LEU A 197 -8.75 1.12 4.51
CA LEU A 197 -7.96 1.61 3.39
C LEU A 197 -7.41 2.99 3.74
N VAL A 198 -6.08 3.14 3.69
CA VAL A 198 -5.40 4.41 3.95
C VAL A 198 -5.14 5.13 2.63
N TYR A 199 -5.45 6.42 2.57
CA TYR A 199 -5.22 7.27 1.40
C TYR A 199 -4.55 8.60 1.77
N GLY A 200 -3.76 9.13 0.83
CA GLY A 200 -2.89 10.29 1.10
C GLY A 200 -1.54 9.86 1.67
N MET A 201 -0.97 10.71 2.54
CA MET A 201 0.28 10.43 3.25
C MET A 201 0.05 9.30 4.27
N GLY A 202 0.82 8.22 4.15
CA GLY A 202 0.58 6.99 4.92
C GLY A 202 1.44 6.86 6.18
N GLU A 203 2.48 7.69 6.33
CA GLU A 203 3.54 7.59 7.33
C GLU A 203 2.98 7.72 8.75
N ASP A 204 2.23 8.80 9.02
CA ASP A 204 1.63 9.01 10.34
C ASP A 204 0.47 8.04 10.57
N ALA A 205 -0.35 7.81 9.54
CA ALA A 205 -1.52 6.94 9.61
C ALA A 205 -1.16 5.49 9.96
N ILE A 206 -0.14 4.91 9.31
CA ILE A 206 0.24 3.51 9.56
C ILE A 206 0.79 3.30 10.97
N VAL A 207 1.51 4.29 11.51
CA VAL A 207 2.01 4.26 12.89
C VAL A 207 0.88 4.41 13.89
N GLU A 208 -0.06 5.31 13.64
CA GLU A 208 -1.22 5.50 14.51
C GLU A 208 -2.10 4.23 14.55
N ILE A 209 -2.34 3.61 13.39
CA ILE A 209 -3.02 2.30 13.30
C ILE A 209 -2.29 1.27 14.16
N ALA A 210 -0.96 1.16 14.01
CA ALA A 210 -0.17 0.19 14.76
C ALA A 210 -0.22 0.44 16.28
N ARG A 211 -0.12 1.70 16.73
CA ARG A 211 -0.21 2.07 18.15
C ARG A 211 -1.57 1.74 18.75
N ARG A 212 -2.65 2.11 18.08
CA ARG A 212 -4.02 1.89 18.56
C ARG A 212 -4.36 0.40 18.61
N LEU A 213 -4.02 -0.36 17.57
CA LEU A 213 -4.17 -1.82 17.60
C LEU A 213 -3.31 -2.47 18.69
N ALA A 214 -2.08 -1.99 18.92
CA ALA A 214 -1.23 -2.48 20.01
C ALA A 214 -1.78 -2.14 21.39
N ALA A 215 -2.55 -1.05 21.52
CA ALA A 215 -3.28 -0.67 22.74
C ALA A 215 -4.57 -1.48 22.96
N GLY A 216 -4.91 -2.39 22.04
CA GLY A 216 -6.08 -3.28 22.15
C GLY A 216 -7.34 -2.75 21.48
N GLU A 217 -7.26 -1.63 20.76
CA GLU A 217 -8.37 -1.12 19.96
C GLU A 217 -8.65 -2.04 18.76
N SER A 218 -9.88 -2.01 18.27
CA SER A 218 -10.32 -2.75 17.09
C SER A 218 -10.28 -1.87 15.85
N VAL A 219 -10.24 -2.48 14.65
CA VAL A 219 -10.35 -1.75 13.37
C VAL A 219 -11.60 -0.86 13.26
N ARG A 220 -12.64 -1.09 14.07
CA ARG A 220 -13.82 -0.23 14.12
C ARG A 220 -13.55 1.05 14.89
N ASP A 221 -12.78 0.97 15.96
CA ASP A 221 -12.42 2.13 16.79
C ASP A 221 -11.53 3.10 16.00
N LEU A 222 -10.73 2.58 15.06
CA LEU A 222 -9.84 3.35 14.18
C LEU A 222 -10.57 4.11 13.05
N ARG A 223 -11.90 4.00 12.93
CA ARG A 223 -12.68 4.61 11.83
C ARG A 223 -12.83 6.13 11.95
N ASP A 224 -12.50 6.70 13.10
CA ASP A 224 -12.45 8.14 13.37
C ASP A 224 -11.18 8.81 12.84
N MET A 225 -10.19 8.02 12.40
CA MET A 225 -8.94 8.54 11.87
C MET A 225 -9.14 9.31 10.57
N ARG A 226 -8.41 10.42 10.40
CA ARG A 226 -8.34 11.12 9.11
C ARG A 226 -7.59 10.26 8.09
N GLY A 227 -8.03 10.31 6.83
CA GLY A 227 -7.34 9.61 5.73
C GLY A 227 -7.58 8.10 5.69
N VAL A 228 -8.60 7.58 6.39
CA VAL A 228 -9.03 6.19 6.28
C VAL A 228 -10.39 6.09 5.59
N ALA A 229 -10.56 5.05 4.79
CA ALA A 229 -11.82 4.64 4.19
C ALA A 229 -12.16 3.23 4.64
N TYR A 230 -13.45 2.96 4.86
CA TYR A 230 -13.94 1.68 5.32
C TYR A 230 -15.34 1.41 4.77
N ALA A 231 -15.72 0.13 4.70
CA ALA A 231 -17.09 -0.25 4.37
C ALA A 231 -17.94 -0.28 5.65
N LEU A 232 -19.05 0.45 5.65
CA LEU A 232 -20.09 0.32 6.67
C LEU A 232 -20.84 -0.99 6.48
N GLY A 233 -21.15 -1.68 7.57
CA GLY A 233 -22.07 -2.81 7.59
C GLY A 233 -23.50 -2.37 7.25
N ALA A 234 -24.30 -3.28 6.70
CA ALA A 234 -25.65 -2.98 6.25
C ALA A 234 -26.60 -2.45 7.35
N SER A 235 -26.30 -2.73 8.62
CA SER A 235 -27.05 -2.26 9.79
C SER A 235 -26.45 -1.01 10.44
N GLU A 236 -25.31 -0.52 9.95
CA GLU A 236 -24.64 0.67 10.48
C GLU A 236 -25.16 1.92 9.76
N THR A 237 -25.32 3.01 10.52
CA THR A 237 -25.73 4.31 9.97
C THR A 237 -24.50 5.20 9.80
N PRO A 238 -24.37 5.94 8.68
CA PRO A 238 -23.32 6.95 8.54
C PRO A 238 -23.42 8.02 9.64
N PRO A 239 -22.31 8.71 9.98
CA PRO A 239 -22.33 9.85 10.88
C PRO A 239 -23.29 10.95 10.40
N ASP A 240 -23.91 11.69 11.34
CA ASP A 240 -24.89 12.74 11.03
C ASP A 240 -24.28 13.91 10.23
N ASP A 241 -22.98 14.16 10.39
CA ASP A 241 -22.22 15.20 9.71
C ASP A 241 -21.54 14.71 8.41
N ALA A 242 -21.83 13.48 7.97
CA ALA A 242 -21.26 12.92 6.77
C ALA A 242 -21.74 13.66 5.51
N LEU A 243 -20.80 13.99 4.63
CA LEU A 243 -21.12 14.48 3.29
C LEU A 243 -21.60 13.30 2.42
N ALA A 244 -22.88 13.29 2.10
CA ALA A 244 -23.43 12.34 1.14
C ALA A 244 -22.99 12.72 -0.29
N ILE A 245 -22.40 11.75 -1.00
CA ILE A 245 -22.08 11.85 -2.42
C ILE A 245 -23.03 10.95 -3.24
N PRO A 246 -23.17 11.16 -4.56
CA PRO A 246 -23.98 10.28 -5.40
C PRO A 246 -23.60 8.80 -5.24
N SER A 247 -24.62 7.92 -5.15
CA SER A 247 -24.44 6.49 -4.93
C SER A 247 -23.75 5.81 -6.12
N PHE A 248 -23.22 4.60 -5.91
CA PHE A 248 -22.64 3.81 -6.99
C PHE A 248 -23.63 3.60 -8.16
N GLU A 249 -24.89 3.30 -7.85
CA GLU A 249 -25.96 3.12 -8.85
C GLU A 249 -26.18 4.39 -9.67
N GLN A 250 -26.21 5.55 -9.01
CA GLN A 250 -26.38 6.84 -9.68
C GLN A 250 -25.18 7.14 -10.60
N VAL A 251 -23.95 7.04 -10.09
CA VAL A 251 -22.76 7.38 -10.88
C VAL A 251 -22.44 6.37 -11.97
N ARG A 252 -22.95 5.13 -11.87
CA ARG A 252 -22.83 4.11 -12.91
C ARG A 252 -23.64 4.47 -14.14
N ASP A 253 -24.84 5.00 -13.93
CA ASP A 253 -25.84 5.18 -14.99
C ASP A 253 -25.95 6.64 -15.47
N ASP A 254 -25.47 7.62 -14.69
CA ASP A 254 -25.57 9.05 -15.00
C ASP A 254 -24.20 9.76 -14.99
N LYS A 255 -23.78 10.29 -16.15
CA LYS A 255 -22.49 10.98 -16.31
C LYS A 255 -22.41 12.30 -15.54
N PRO A 256 -23.44 13.17 -15.52
CA PRO A 256 -23.48 14.32 -14.63
C PRO A 256 -23.30 13.97 -13.15
N ALA A 257 -23.97 12.93 -12.64
CA ALA A 257 -23.81 12.46 -11.26
C ALA A 257 -22.38 11.97 -10.99
N PHE A 258 -21.76 11.26 -11.94
CA PHE A 258 -20.35 10.87 -11.83
C PHE A 258 -19.42 12.09 -11.75
N ALA A 259 -19.68 13.12 -12.56
CA ALA A 259 -18.90 14.36 -12.54
C ALA A 259 -19.08 15.15 -11.23
N GLU A 260 -20.31 15.20 -10.71
CA GLU A 260 -20.63 15.79 -9.41
C GLU A 260 -19.91 15.05 -8.28
N ALA A 261 -20.02 13.72 -8.21
CA ALA A 261 -19.32 12.91 -7.23
C ALA A 261 -17.80 13.15 -7.28
N THR A 262 -17.22 13.14 -8.49
CA THR A 262 -15.78 13.42 -8.69
C THR A 262 -15.40 14.80 -8.16
N ARG A 263 -16.22 15.84 -8.44
CA ARG A 263 -15.98 17.20 -7.95
C ARG A 263 -16.03 17.26 -6.42
N LEU A 264 -17.00 16.60 -5.78
CA LEU A 264 -17.10 16.57 -4.32
C LEU A 264 -15.87 15.91 -3.70
N ILE A 265 -15.47 14.74 -4.21
CA ILE A 265 -14.32 13.96 -3.73
C ILE A 265 -12.98 14.72 -3.82
N HIS A 266 -12.80 15.58 -4.84
CA HIS A 266 -11.57 16.35 -5.02
C HIS A 266 -11.52 17.67 -4.23
N ASN A 267 -12.65 18.12 -3.69
CA ASN A 267 -12.73 19.32 -2.86
C ASN A 267 -12.78 18.98 -1.35
N GLU A 268 -12.54 17.72 -0.99
CA GLU A 268 -12.30 17.24 0.39
C GLU A 268 -10.97 17.76 0.97
#